data_AF-T0YTJ9-F1
#
_entry.id   AF-T0YTJ9-F1
#
_cell.length_a   1.000
_cell.length_b   1.000
_cell.length_c   1.000
_cell.angle_alpha   90.00
_cell.angle_beta   90.00
_cell.angle_gamma   90.00
#
_symmetry.space_group_name_H-M   'P 1'
#
loop_
_entity.id
_entity.type
_entity.pdbx_description
1 polymer ?
#
loop_
_entity_poly.entity_id
_entity_poly.type
_entity_poly.pdbx_seq_one_letter_code
_entity_poly.pdbx_strand_id
1 'polypeptide(L)'
;MAGTEARVAVASENSFPTAAGLASSASGIAAMVFAANEALGLSLDAKGMSVIARQGSGSSCRSLAGGFVKWEKGSTEDGTDSYIRQIAPASHWDDMMDMVAIVSSTKKKISSRSGMKQTKENGILYKVRPDHAEKACEELEAAIREKDFERLGFITMRESNNLHAVMLDTYPPILYLNDTSKAII
;
A
#
# COMPACT_ATOMS: atom_id res chain seq x y z
N MET A 1 -15.18 20.10 1.87
CA MET A 1 -14.16 21.00 2.45
C MET A 1 -14.57 21.34 3.87
N ALA A 2 -13.61 21.56 4.78
CA ALA A 2 -13.83 21.74 6.23
C ALA A 2 -14.51 23.06 6.65
N GLY A 3 -14.88 23.94 5.70
CA GLY A 3 -15.61 25.17 6.00
C GLY A 3 -14.82 26.22 6.80
N THR A 4 -13.49 26.17 6.78
CA THR A 4 -12.62 27.10 7.51
C THR A 4 -11.56 27.71 6.60
N GLU A 5 -11.17 28.95 6.88
CA GLU A 5 -10.05 29.67 6.24
C GLU A 5 -8.78 29.68 7.10
N ALA A 6 -8.78 28.98 8.24
CA ALA A 6 -7.64 28.91 9.13
C ALA A 6 -6.40 28.34 8.41
N ARG A 7 -5.25 28.97 8.63
CA ARG A 7 -3.96 28.44 8.18
C ARG A 7 -3.48 27.37 9.14
N VAL A 8 -2.88 26.31 8.59
CA VAL A 8 -2.34 25.20 9.39
C VAL A 8 -0.82 25.18 9.32
N ALA A 9 -0.19 24.84 10.44
CA ALA A 9 1.22 24.46 10.50
C ALA A 9 1.28 22.97 10.82
N VAL A 10 2.00 22.20 9.99
CA VAL A 10 2.12 20.75 10.14
C VAL A 10 3.58 20.40 10.37
N ALA A 11 3.86 19.69 11.46
CA ALA A 11 5.16 19.08 11.73
C ALA A 11 4.97 17.56 11.84
N SER A 12 5.90 16.79 11.28
CA SER A 12 5.85 15.33 11.27
C SER A 12 7.26 14.78 11.41
N GLU A 13 7.37 13.72 12.22
CA GLU A 13 8.58 12.93 12.39
C GLU A 13 8.27 11.45 12.14
N ASN A 14 9.30 10.65 11.84
CA ASN A 14 9.17 9.21 11.73
C ASN A 14 10.40 8.54 12.37
N SER A 15 10.20 7.37 12.94
CA SER A 15 11.22 6.59 13.66
C SER A 15 11.93 5.56 12.77
N PHE A 16 11.63 5.51 11.47
CA PHE A 16 12.24 4.55 10.57
C PHE A 16 13.59 5.06 10.04
N PRO A 17 14.58 4.18 9.83
CA PRO A 17 15.83 4.58 9.20
C PRO A 17 15.56 5.19 7.82
N THR A 18 16.16 6.36 7.55
CA THR A 18 16.01 7.02 6.26
C THR A 18 16.48 6.08 5.15
N ALA A 19 15.68 5.95 4.09
CA ALA A 19 15.93 5.07 2.94
C ALA A 19 15.88 3.55 3.19
N ALA A 20 15.34 3.08 4.32
CA ALA A 20 15.10 1.64 4.57
C ALA A 20 14.05 0.98 3.64
N GLY A 21 13.49 1.71 2.68
CA GLY A 21 12.49 1.18 1.75
C GLY A 21 11.09 1.01 2.34
N LEU A 22 10.89 1.34 3.62
CA LEU A 22 9.59 1.37 4.29
C LEU A 22 8.74 2.53 3.74
N ALA A 23 7.44 2.30 3.58
CA ALA A 23 6.48 3.20 2.91
C ALA A 23 6.20 4.49 3.72
N SER A 24 7.22 5.32 3.93
CA SER A 24 7.16 6.54 4.76
C SER A 24 6.11 7.56 4.30
N SER A 25 5.85 7.64 2.99
CA SER A 25 4.79 8.51 2.46
C SER A 25 3.39 8.03 2.82
N ALA A 26 3.19 6.71 2.96
CA ALA A 26 1.88 6.14 3.29
C ALA A 26 1.50 6.47 4.74
N SER A 27 2.39 6.15 5.69
CA SER A 27 2.15 6.43 7.11
C SER A 27 2.08 7.94 7.39
N GLY A 28 2.95 8.74 6.78
CA GLY A 28 2.95 10.20 6.98
C GLY A 28 1.65 10.87 6.53
N ILE A 29 1.11 10.50 5.36
CA ILE A 29 -0.15 11.07 4.86
C ILE A 29 -1.34 10.57 5.66
N ALA A 30 -1.36 9.29 6.06
CA ALA A 30 -2.41 8.76 6.94
C ALA A 30 -2.43 9.50 8.29
N ALA A 31 -1.26 9.72 8.90
CA ALA A 31 -1.13 10.47 10.15
C ALA A 31 -1.59 11.92 9.99
N MET A 32 -1.25 12.58 8.88
CA MET A 32 -1.70 13.94 8.59
C MET A 32 -3.22 14.03 8.44
N VAL A 33 -3.85 13.10 7.70
CA VAL A 33 -5.31 13.09 7.52
C VAL A 33 -6.02 12.81 8.83
N PHE A 34 -5.52 11.87 9.63
CA PHE A 34 -6.05 11.59 10.96
C PHE A 34 -5.94 12.82 11.86
N ALA A 35 -4.76 13.44 11.95
CA ALA A 35 -4.56 14.65 12.75
C ALA A 35 -5.44 15.82 12.31
N ALA A 36 -5.64 15.99 10.99
CA ALA A 36 -6.53 17.02 10.46
C ALA A 36 -8.01 16.74 10.78
N ASN A 37 -8.44 15.47 10.74
CA ASN A 37 -9.79 15.07 11.14
C ASN A 37 -10.07 15.44 12.61
N GLU A 38 -9.12 15.13 13.49
CA GLU A 38 -9.20 15.45 14.92
C GLU A 38 -9.15 16.97 15.17
N ALA A 39 -8.17 17.66 14.60
CA ALA A 39 -7.96 19.09 14.85
C ALA A 39 -9.11 19.97 14.32
N LEU A 40 -9.81 19.53 13.28
CA LEU A 40 -10.92 20.26 12.67
C LEU A 40 -12.30 19.72 13.12
N GLY A 41 -12.35 18.68 13.96
CA GLY A 41 -13.60 18.10 14.44
C GLY A 41 -14.51 17.54 13.35
N LEU A 42 -13.94 17.02 12.25
CA LEU A 42 -14.70 16.64 11.06
C LEU A 42 -15.56 15.38 11.26
N SER A 43 -15.30 14.60 12.31
CA SER A 43 -16.03 13.38 12.66
C SER A 43 -16.11 12.37 11.50
N LEU A 44 -15.07 12.32 10.66
CA LEU A 44 -15.00 11.33 9.59
C LEU A 44 -14.65 9.97 10.17
N ASP A 45 -15.31 8.93 9.66
CA ASP A 45 -14.94 7.56 9.95
C ASP A 45 -13.72 7.11 9.13
N ALA A 46 -13.24 5.90 9.37
CA ALA A 46 -12.10 5.33 8.64
C ALA A 46 -12.31 5.33 7.12
N LYS A 47 -13.55 5.12 6.66
CA LYS A 47 -13.92 5.19 5.25
C LYS A 47 -13.71 6.60 4.70
N GLY A 48 -14.31 7.62 5.32
CA GLY A 48 -14.20 9.02 4.92
C GLY A 48 -12.75 9.52 4.91
N MET A 49 -12.00 9.23 5.98
CA MET A 49 -10.57 9.55 6.02
C MET A 49 -9.78 8.85 4.91
N SER A 50 -10.12 7.61 4.58
CA SER A 50 -9.39 6.83 3.57
C SER A 50 -9.54 7.36 2.16
N VAL A 51 -10.71 7.91 1.82
CA VAL A 51 -10.94 8.60 0.53
C VAL A 51 -10.02 9.80 0.40
N ILE A 52 -9.82 10.57 1.48
CA ILE A 52 -8.94 11.74 1.50
C ILE A 52 -7.47 11.31 1.42
N ALA A 53 -7.05 10.37 2.28
CA ALA A 53 -5.66 9.91 2.34
C ALA A 53 -5.18 9.35 0.99
N ARG A 54 -6.03 8.56 0.31
CA ARG A 54 -5.77 8.01 -1.03
C ARG A 54 -5.32 9.07 -2.04
N GLN A 55 -5.89 10.28 -1.98
CA GLN A 55 -5.57 11.36 -2.93
C GLN A 55 -4.17 11.93 -2.72
N GLY A 56 -3.65 11.93 -1.48
CA GLY A 56 -2.26 12.32 -1.21
C GLY A 56 -1.27 11.23 -1.64
N SER A 57 -1.55 9.99 -1.23
CA SER A 57 -0.78 8.79 -1.61
C SER A 57 -1.69 7.58 -1.55
N GLY A 58 -1.88 6.89 -2.67
CA GLY A 58 -2.87 5.80 -2.80
C GLY A 58 -2.80 4.79 -1.64
N SER A 59 -1.59 4.31 -1.29
CA SER A 59 -1.42 3.31 -0.24
C SER A 59 -1.61 3.84 1.19
N SER A 60 -1.62 5.16 1.41
CA SER A 60 -1.83 5.74 2.75
C SER A 60 -3.20 5.43 3.32
N CYS A 61 -4.20 5.22 2.46
CA CYS A 61 -5.55 4.90 2.89
C CYS A 61 -5.56 3.65 3.80
N ARG A 62 -4.75 2.63 3.49
CA ARG A 62 -4.68 1.37 4.25
C ARG A 62 -4.10 1.51 5.65
N SER A 63 -3.42 2.61 5.96
CA SER A 63 -2.86 2.87 7.29
C SER A 63 -3.85 3.55 8.25
N LEU A 64 -5.11 3.76 7.84
CA LEU A 64 -6.17 4.32 8.69
C LEU A 64 -6.96 3.25 9.47
N ALA A 65 -6.59 1.98 9.33
CA ALA A 65 -7.11 0.88 10.14
C ALA A 65 -5.95 -0.08 10.49
N GLY A 66 -6.07 -0.76 11.64
CA GLY A 66 -5.12 -1.79 12.06
C GLY A 66 -5.44 -3.18 11.49
N GLY A 67 -4.54 -4.14 11.71
CA GLY A 67 -4.70 -5.52 11.26
C GLY A 67 -4.58 -5.66 9.75
N PHE A 68 -5.46 -6.46 9.15
CA PHE A 68 -5.48 -6.72 7.72
C PHE A 68 -6.48 -5.80 7.04
N VAL A 69 -6.03 -5.03 6.05
CA VAL A 69 -6.82 -3.97 5.42
C VAL A 69 -6.79 -4.09 3.91
N LYS A 70 -7.97 -4.14 3.29
CA LYS A 70 -8.15 -4.07 1.84
C LYS A 70 -8.40 -2.62 1.41
N TRP A 71 -7.77 -2.21 0.32
CA TRP A 71 -8.18 -1.02 -0.42
C TRP A 71 -9.07 -1.47 -1.59
N GLU A 72 -10.34 -1.10 -1.55
CA GLU A 72 -11.27 -1.36 -2.64
C GLU A 72 -10.95 -0.44 -3.83
N LYS A 73 -10.81 -1.02 -5.03
CA LYS A 73 -10.47 -0.29 -6.25
C LYS A 73 -11.48 0.83 -6.54
N GLY A 74 -12.76 0.54 -6.27
CA GLY A 74 -13.87 1.37 -6.70
C GLY A 74 -14.17 1.22 -8.19
N SER A 75 -15.27 1.83 -8.59
CA SER A 75 -15.87 1.79 -9.92
C SER A 75 -16.47 3.13 -10.33
N THR A 76 -16.74 4.03 -9.38
CA THR A 76 -17.28 5.35 -9.68
C THR A 76 -16.16 6.29 -10.17
N GLU A 77 -16.50 7.15 -11.12
CA GLU A 77 -15.54 8.11 -11.71
C GLU A 77 -15.07 9.16 -10.69
N ASP A 78 -15.93 9.55 -9.75
CA ASP A 78 -15.58 10.44 -8.63
C ASP A 78 -14.68 9.77 -7.58
N GLY A 79 -14.51 8.44 -7.67
CA GLY A 79 -13.73 7.62 -6.76
C GLY A 79 -14.26 7.60 -5.33
N THR A 80 -15.51 7.94 -5.07
CA THR A 80 -16.10 7.91 -3.72
C THR A 80 -16.24 6.48 -3.17
N ASP A 81 -16.27 5.48 -4.05
CA ASP A 81 -16.32 4.05 -3.69
C ASP A 81 -14.95 3.37 -3.61
N SER A 82 -13.85 4.12 -3.79
CA SER A 82 -12.47 3.62 -3.66
C SER A 82 -11.91 3.92 -2.27
N TYR A 83 -12.28 3.11 -1.29
CA TYR A 83 -11.96 3.31 0.13
C TYR A 83 -11.46 2.02 0.79
N ILE A 84 -11.11 2.06 2.07
CA ILE A 84 -10.65 0.87 2.78
C ILE A 84 -11.76 0.05 3.41
N ARG A 85 -11.52 -1.25 3.54
CA ARG A 85 -12.28 -2.15 4.41
C ARG A 85 -11.31 -2.95 5.26
N GLN A 86 -11.56 -3.00 6.57
CA GLN A 86 -10.82 -3.92 7.44
C GLN A 86 -11.28 -5.35 7.16
N ILE A 87 -10.34 -6.22 6.79
CA ILE A 87 -10.59 -7.65 6.61
C ILE A 87 -10.72 -8.30 7.99
N ALA A 88 -9.74 -8.03 8.86
CA ALA A 88 -9.68 -8.55 10.21
C ALA A 88 -8.84 -7.61 11.11
N PRO A 89 -9.19 -7.45 12.39
CA PRO A 89 -8.38 -6.68 13.34
C PRO A 89 -7.03 -7.37 13.60
N ALA A 90 -6.07 -6.66 14.19
CA ALA A 90 -4.78 -7.26 14.56
C ALA A 90 -4.95 -8.46 15.49
N SER A 91 -5.89 -8.36 16.45
CA SER A 91 -6.25 -9.43 17.39
C SER A 91 -6.87 -10.68 16.75
N HIS A 92 -7.13 -10.64 15.45
CA HIS A 92 -7.56 -11.83 14.73
C HIS A 92 -6.42 -12.84 14.63
N TRP A 93 -5.18 -12.41 14.39
CA TRP A 93 -4.06 -13.31 14.13
C TRP A 93 -2.80 -12.88 14.89
N ASP A 94 -2.84 -13.04 16.21
CA ASP A 94 -1.82 -12.55 17.14
C ASP A 94 -0.41 -13.12 16.90
N ASP A 95 -0.32 -14.36 16.38
CA ASP A 95 0.97 -15.02 16.11
C ASP A 95 1.63 -14.58 14.79
N MET A 96 0.99 -13.67 14.02
CA MET A 96 1.54 -13.16 12.77
C MET A 96 2.72 -12.21 13.05
N MET A 97 3.87 -12.52 12.46
CA MET A 97 5.11 -11.73 12.62
C MET A 97 5.62 -11.28 11.26
N ASP A 98 6.02 -10.01 11.16
CA ASP A 98 6.71 -9.46 9.99
C ASP A 98 8.19 -9.24 10.32
N MET A 99 9.08 -9.67 9.43
CA MET A 99 10.52 -9.49 9.53
C MET A 99 11.02 -8.72 8.31
N VAL A 100 11.47 -7.49 8.52
CA VAL A 100 12.00 -6.64 7.45
C VAL A 100 13.53 -6.75 7.37
N ALA A 101 14.02 -7.43 6.34
CA ALA A 101 15.44 -7.48 6.02
C ALA A 101 15.88 -6.22 5.23
N ILE A 102 16.67 -5.35 5.87
CA ILE A 102 17.20 -4.14 5.21
C ILE A 102 18.44 -4.52 4.37
N VAL A 103 18.24 -4.70 3.07
CA VAL A 103 19.29 -5.15 2.12
C VAL A 103 20.07 -4.00 1.46
N SER A 104 19.57 -2.77 1.56
CA SER A 104 20.25 -1.57 1.04
C SER A 104 19.63 -0.30 1.63
N SER A 105 20.45 0.71 1.87
CA SER A 105 20.03 2.09 2.19
C SER A 105 20.11 3.03 0.98
N THR A 106 20.41 2.49 -0.22
CA THR A 106 20.53 3.31 -1.42
C THR A 106 19.15 3.70 -1.93
N LYS A 107 18.97 4.98 -2.27
CA LYS A 107 17.71 5.49 -2.82
C LYS A 107 17.36 4.76 -4.12
N LYS A 108 16.09 4.36 -4.26
CA LYS A 108 15.56 3.77 -5.50
C LYS A 108 15.84 4.70 -6.69
N LYS A 109 16.43 4.15 -7.76
CA LYS A 109 16.70 4.90 -9.00
C LYS A 109 15.42 5.43 -9.66
N ILE A 110 14.35 4.62 -9.65
CA ILE A 110 13.04 4.96 -10.21
C ILE A 110 12.02 5.00 -9.08
N SER A 111 11.30 6.10 -8.93
CA SER A 111 10.24 6.24 -7.92
C SER A 111 9.04 5.35 -8.25
N SER A 112 8.28 4.90 -7.23
CA SER A 112 7.09 4.08 -7.44
C SER A 112 6.08 4.74 -8.39
N ARG A 113 5.85 6.05 -8.25
CA ARG A 113 4.92 6.80 -9.12
C ARG A 113 5.35 6.74 -10.59
N SER A 114 6.64 7.00 -10.87
CA SER A 114 7.17 6.96 -12.23
C SER A 114 7.17 5.55 -12.79
N GLY A 115 7.60 4.57 -11.98
CA GLY A 115 7.69 3.18 -12.40
C GLY A 115 6.32 2.59 -12.72
N MET A 116 5.34 2.76 -11.84
CA MET A 116 3.97 2.28 -12.06
C MET A 116 3.33 2.89 -13.31
N LYS A 117 3.55 4.19 -13.55
CA LYS A 117 3.07 4.86 -14.76
C LYS A 117 3.68 4.23 -16.01
N GLN A 118 5.00 4.06 -16.03
CA GLN A 118 5.73 3.47 -17.15
C GLN A 118 5.29 2.02 -17.41
N THR A 119 5.21 1.20 -16.37
CA THR A 119 4.74 -0.20 -16.45
C THR A 119 3.33 -0.28 -17.03
N LYS A 120 2.43 0.62 -16.63
CA LYS A 120 1.07 0.70 -17.18
C LYS A 120 1.07 1.10 -18.65
N GLU A 121 1.93 2.04 -19.04
CA GLU A 121 1.97 2.60 -20.39
C GLU A 121 2.60 1.64 -21.42
N ASN A 122 3.62 0.87 -21.03
CA ASN A 122 4.40 0.09 -21.99
C ASN A 122 4.76 -1.36 -21.58
N GLY A 123 4.35 -1.83 -20.40
CA GLY A 123 4.48 -3.23 -20.01
C GLY A 123 3.42 -4.10 -20.71
N ILE A 124 3.86 -5.12 -21.45
CA ILE A 124 2.98 -6.09 -22.11
C ILE A 124 2.29 -6.96 -21.07
N LEU A 125 3.04 -7.46 -20.08
CA LEU A 125 2.54 -8.32 -19.01
C LEU A 125 1.62 -7.57 -18.04
N TYR A 126 1.72 -6.24 -17.97
CA TYR A 126 0.81 -5.46 -17.13
C TYR A 126 -0.65 -5.60 -17.54
N LYS A 127 -0.95 -5.90 -18.82
CA LYS A 127 -2.32 -6.04 -19.32
C LYS A 127 -3.14 -7.09 -18.57
N VAL A 128 -2.50 -8.16 -18.11
CA VAL A 128 -3.16 -9.27 -17.39
C VAL A 128 -3.02 -9.17 -15.87
N ARG A 129 -2.14 -8.29 -15.38
CA ARG A 129 -1.85 -8.17 -13.95
C ARG A 129 -3.05 -7.70 -13.11
N PRO A 130 -3.86 -6.70 -13.51
CA PRO A 130 -5.00 -6.27 -12.71
C PRO A 130 -5.95 -7.41 -12.35
N ASP A 131 -6.33 -8.24 -13.33
CA ASP A 131 -7.22 -9.38 -13.11
C ASP A 131 -6.58 -10.46 -12.23
N HIS A 132 -5.27 -10.68 -12.38
CA HIS A 132 -4.51 -11.59 -11.52
C HIS A 132 -4.48 -11.10 -10.06
N ALA A 133 -4.21 -9.81 -9.87
CA ALA A 133 -4.14 -9.18 -8.55
C ALA A 133 -5.51 -9.15 -7.86
N GLU A 134 -6.61 -8.95 -8.60
CA GLU A 134 -7.98 -9.00 -8.07
C GLU A 134 -8.31 -10.39 -7.51
N LYS A 135 -8.01 -11.46 -8.26
CA LYS A 135 -8.16 -12.84 -7.77
C LYS A 135 -7.27 -13.14 -6.57
N ALA A 136 -6.00 -12.70 -6.61
CA ALA A 136 -5.09 -12.88 -5.49
C ALA A 136 -5.59 -12.17 -4.22
N CYS A 137 -6.23 -11.00 -4.35
CA CYS A 137 -6.82 -10.30 -3.21
C CYS A 137 -7.98 -11.08 -2.59
N GLU A 138 -8.84 -11.70 -3.39
CA GLU A 138 -9.93 -12.55 -2.90
C GLU A 138 -9.39 -13.78 -2.16
N GLU A 139 -8.37 -14.44 -2.72
CA GLU A 139 -7.74 -15.60 -2.09
C GLU A 139 -6.98 -15.24 -0.81
N LEU A 140 -6.28 -14.09 -0.78
CA LEU A 140 -5.63 -13.58 0.43
C LEU A 140 -6.67 -13.25 1.51
N GLU A 141 -7.79 -12.64 1.15
CA GLU A 141 -8.85 -12.34 2.10
C GLU A 141 -9.42 -13.61 2.74
N ALA A 142 -9.60 -14.69 1.96
CA ALA A 142 -9.99 -16.00 2.47
C ALA A 142 -8.92 -16.59 3.41
N ALA A 143 -7.65 -16.60 2.99
CA ALA A 143 -6.54 -17.13 3.79
C ALA A 143 -6.38 -16.38 5.12
N ILE A 144 -6.57 -15.06 5.13
CA ILE A 144 -6.54 -14.23 6.35
C ILE A 144 -7.67 -14.65 7.30
N ARG A 145 -8.91 -14.81 6.80
CA ARG A 145 -10.05 -15.22 7.63
C ARG A 145 -9.87 -16.60 8.24
N GLU A 146 -9.30 -17.52 7.47
CA GLU A 146 -9.07 -18.92 7.86
C GLU A 146 -7.78 -19.11 8.68
N LYS A 147 -6.95 -18.07 8.82
CA LYS A 147 -5.60 -18.15 9.39
C LYS A 147 -4.71 -19.20 8.70
N ASP A 148 -4.90 -19.36 7.39
CA ASP A 148 -4.13 -20.29 6.57
C ASP A 148 -2.79 -19.64 6.16
N PHE A 149 -1.78 -19.86 7.00
CA PHE A 149 -0.45 -19.27 6.80
C PHE A 149 0.23 -19.77 5.52
N GLU A 150 0.08 -21.05 5.19
CA GLU A 150 0.71 -21.64 4.01
C GLU A 150 0.13 -21.03 2.73
N ARG A 151 -1.20 -20.91 2.66
CA ARG A 151 -1.87 -20.27 1.53
C ARG A 151 -1.55 -18.79 1.44
N LEU A 152 -1.58 -18.07 2.57
CA LEU A 152 -1.20 -16.65 2.65
C LEU A 152 0.22 -16.44 2.11
N GLY A 153 1.18 -17.23 2.59
CA GLY A 153 2.58 -17.17 2.21
C GLY A 153 2.77 -17.45 0.72
N PHE A 154 2.16 -18.53 0.22
CA PHE A 154 2.21 -18.88 -1.21
C PHE A 154 1.72 -17.75 -2.11
N ILE A 155 0.53 -17.20 -1.83
CA ILE A 155 -0.05 -16.12 -2.65
C ILE A 155 0.79 -14.85 -2.54
N THR A 156 1.24 -14.49 -1.34
CA THR A 156 2.07 -13.29 -1.09
C THR A 156 3.38 -13.35 -1.88
N MET A 157 4.09 -14.49 -1.84
CA MET A 157 5.33 -14.69 -2.61
C MET A 157 5.07 -14.64 -4.12
N ARG A 158 3.98 -15.27 -4.59
CA ARG A 158 3.59 -15.25 -6.01
C ARG A 158 3.24 -13.85 -6.50
N GLU A 159 2.50 -13.07 -5.72
CA GLU A 159 2.16 -11.68 -6.07
C GLU A 159 3.37 -10.75 -6.08
N SER A 160 4.30 -10.94 -5.12
CA SER A 160 5.60 -10.23 -5.11
C SER A 160 6.39 -10.52 -6.38
N ASN A 161 6.51 -11.80 -6.76
CA ASN A 161 7.20 -12.21 -7.98
C ASN A 161 6.51 -11.69 -9.25
N ASN A 162 5.17 -11.75 -9.32
CA ASN A 162 4.42 -11.20 -10.46
C ASN A 162 4.61 -9.68 -10.60
N LEU A 163 4.61 -8.95 -9.48
CA LEU A 163 4.88 -7.52 -9.47
C LEU A 163 6.27 -7.21 -10.05
N HIS A 164 7.31 -7.93 -9.62
CA HIS A 164 8.65 -7.73 -10.14
C HIS A 164 8.82 -8.21 -11.58
N ALA A 165 8.05 -9.20 -12.03
CA ALA A 165 8.02 -9.63 -13.42
C ALA A 165 7.44 -8.55 -14.36
N VAL A 166 6.33 -7.90 -13.99
CA VAL A 166 5.79 -6.79 -14.81
C VAL A 166 6.69 -5.56 -14.82
N MET A 167 7.45 -5.33 -13.74
CA MET A 167 8.47 -4.28 -13.69
C MET A 167 9.64 -4.59 -14.64
N LEU A 168 10.05 -5.87 -14.71
CA LEU A 168 11.10 -6.32 -15.63
C LEU A 168 10.68 -6.21 -17.10
N ASP A 169 9.40 -6.46 -17.39
CA ASP A 169 8.80 -6.35 -18.73
C ASP A 169 8.57 -4.89 -19.20
N THR A 170 8.64 -3.92 -18.28
CA THR A 170 8.57 -2.49 -18.61
C THR A 170 9.76 -2.05 -19.47
N TYR A 171 9.63 -1.02 -20.31
CA TYR A 171 10.76 -0.51 -21.12
C TYR A 171 11.08 0.98 -20.86
N PRO A 172 12.34 1.34 -20.52
CA PRO A 172 13.41 0.46 -20.05
C PRO A 172 13.02 -0.36 -18.79
N PRO A 173 13.67 -1.51 -18.54
CA PRO A 173 13.31 -2.41 -17.44
C PRO A 173 13.52 -1.76 -16.08
N ILE A 174 12.60 -2.04 -15.17
CA ILE A 174 12.66 -1.56 -13.78
C ILE A 174 13.13 -2.71 -12.89
N LEU A 175 14.31 -2.53 -12.30
CA LEU A 175 14.93 -3.48 -11.38
C LEU A 175 14.95 -2.90 -9.96
N TYR A 176 14.17 -3.49 -9.08
CA TYR A 176 14.18 -3.18 -7.64
C TYR A 176 14.89 -4.25 -6.80
N LEU A 177 14.77 -5.52 -7.18
CA LEU A 177 15.47 -6.62 -6.52
C LEU A 177 16.94 -6.62 -6.93
N ASN A 178 17.83 -6.71 -5.95
CA ASN A 178 19.26 -6.92 -6.17
C ASN A 178 19.63 -8.38 -5.85
N ASP A 179 20.91 -8.73 -5.94
CA ASP A 179 21.35 -10.11 -5.71
C ASP A 179 21.17 -10.56 -4.27
N THR A 180 21.28 -9.66 -3.29
CA THR A 180 20.92 -9.94 -1.89
C THR A 180 19.44 -10.25 -1.75
N SER A 181 18.56 -9.51 -2.43
CA SER A 181 17.12 -9.81 -2.43
C SER A 181 16.83 -11.20 -3.00
N LYS A 182 17.51 -11.59 -4.08
CA LYS A 182 17.36 -12.91 -4.71
C LYS A 182 17.89 -14.04 -3.85
N ALA A 183 18.89 -13.79 -3.00
CA ALA A 183 19.45 -14.78 -2.08
C ALA A 183 18.56 -15.02 -0.84
N ILE A 184 17.66 -14.09 -0.51
CA ILE A 184 16.67 -14.24 0.56
C ILE A 184 15.45 -15.04 0.09
N ILE A 185 15.11 -14.94 -1.20
CA ILE A 185 14.06 -15.74 -1.86
C ILE A 185 14.53 -17.19 -1.97
#